data_AF-A0A3C1V6N8-F1
#
_entry.id   AF-A0A3C1V6N8-F1
#
_cell.length_a   1.000
_cell.length_b   1.000
_cell.length_c   1.000
_cell.angle_alpha   90.00
_cell.angle_beta   90.00
_cell.angle_gamma   90.00
#
_symmetry.space_group_name_H-M   'P 1'
#
loop_
_entity.id
_entity.type
_entity.pdbx_description
1 polymer ?
#
loop_
_entity_poly.entity_id
_entity_poly.type
_entity_poly.pdbx_seq_one_letter_code
_entity_poly.pdbx_strand_id
1 'polypeptide(L)'
;MHLGSTEIIDTFAEAFRLRFARLVVTAHDTSWLKAGVQSFCGYATSVIGCDAEVGVERFISPDESPDGRPGASILAFAFTTDSLAEAVANRTGQCLLTCPTTAVFDGLSQSEERIPLGQRIRFFGDGFEKTKVFDGRRYWRVPVMDGEFLVEENCGVAKGVGGGNVVIQGISLEAALASAKRA
;
A
#
# COMPACT_ATOMS: atom_id res chain seq x y z
N MET A 1 1.41 -32.97 11.96
CA MET A 1 -0.06 -33.20 11.85
C MET A 1 -0.43 -33.45 10.39
N HIS A 2 -1.65 -33.89 10.07
CA HIS A 2 -2.10 -34.01 8.67
C HIS A 2 -3.30 -33.10 8.40
N LEU A 3 -3.28 -32.38 7.28
CA LEU A 3 -4.42 -31.67 6.72
C LEU A 3 -4.78 -32.32 5.39
N GLY A 4 -5.85 -33.13 5.38
CA GLY A 4 -6.13 -34.02 4.25
C GLY A 4 -5.00 -35.02 4.04
N SER A 5 -4.47 -35.11 2.81
CA SER A 5 -3.30 -35.93 2.47
C SER A 5 -1.96 -35.22 2.69
N THR A 6 -1.96 -33.96 3.14
CA THR A 6 -0.74 -33.16 3.32
C THR A 6 -0.21 -33.29 4.73
N GLU A 7 1.03 -33.74 4.86
CA GLU A 7 1.77 -33.67 6.12
C GLU A 7 2.16 -32.22 6.42
N ILE A 8 1.90 -31.80 7.64
CA ILE A 8 2.35 -30.53 8.19
C ILE A 8 3.42 -30.83 9.22
N ILE A 9 4.64 -30.40 8.90
CA ILE A 9 5.81 -30.52 9.76
C ILE A 9 5.58 -29.67 11.01
N ASP A 10 5.79 -30.27 12.18
CA ASP A 10 5.71 -29.57 13.47
C ASP A 10 6.96 -28.71 13.66
N THR A 11 6.88 -27.47 13.17
CA THR A 11 7.95 -26.47 13.17
C THR A 11 7.35 -25.08 13.22
N PHE A 12 8.19 -24.04 13.22
CA PHE A 12 7.77 -22.65 13.28
C PHE A 12 8.38 -21.80 12.15
N ALA A 13 7.74 -20.68 11.84
CA ALA A 13 8.29 -19.62 11.00
C ALA A 13 8.79 -18.48 11.89
N GLU A 14 10.03 -18.06 11.73
CA GLU A 14 10.59 -16.90 12.42
C GLU A 14 10.32 -15.64 11.60
N ALA A 15 9.71 -14.64 12.23
CA ALA A 15 9.31 -13.39 11.60
C ALA A 15 9.98 -12.20 12.32
N PHE A 16 9.98 -11.05 11.64
CA PHE A 16 10.70 -9.85 12.06
C PHE A 16 9.73 -8.70 12.33
N ARG A 17 10.13 -7.81 13.23
CA ARG A 17 9.39 -6.58 13.52
C ARG A 17 9.70 -5.55 12.43
N LEU A 18 8.66 -5.00 11.83
CA LEU A 18 8.75 -3.93 10.84
C LEU A 18 7.87 -2.74 11.25
N ARG A 19 8.03 -1.63 10.54
CA ARG A 19 7.07 -0.53 10.52
C ARG A 19 6.23 -0.66 9.26
N PHE A 20 4.94 -0.36 9.35
CA PHE A 20 4.08 -0.39 8.18
C PHE A 20 3.11 0.79 8.14
N ALA A 21 2.79 1.19 6.91
CA ALA A 21 1.73 2.12 6.59
C ALA A 21 0.65 1.38 5.80
N ARG A 22 -0.61 1.79 5.98
CA ARG A 22 -1.72 1.37 5.13
C ARG A 22 -2.22 2.58 4.35
N LEU A 23 -2.19 2.48 3.02
CA LEU A 23 -2.76 3.48 2.13
C LEU A 23 -4.07 2.95 1.55
N VAL A 24 -5.05 3.83 1.42
CA VAL A 24 -6.23 3.57 0.62
C VAL A 24 -6.13 4.39 -0.65
N VAL A 25 -6.06 3.70 -1.80
CA VAL A 25 -5.99 4.32 -3.12
C VAL A 25 -7.32 4.11 -3.81
N THR A 26 -7.86 5.16 -4.42
CA THR A 26 -9.08 5.09 -5.23
C THR A 26 -8.81 5.62 -6.62
N ALA A 27 -9.62 5.24 -7.60
CA ALA A 27 -9.55 5.74 -8.97
C ALA A 27 -10.94 5.78 -9.62
N HIS A 28 -11.05 6.33 -10.82
CA HIS A 28 -12.33 6.42 -11.54
C HIS A 28 -12.98 5.05 -11.77
N ASP A 29 -12.18 4.05 -12.16
CA ASP A 29 -12.64 2.68 -12.35
C ASP A 29 -11.54 1.67 -11.99
N THR A 30 -11.87 0.39 -12.08
CA THR A 30 -10.94 -0.70 -11.69
C THR A 30 -9.72 -0.82 -12.62
N SER A 31 -9.77 -0.32 -13.84
CA SER A 31 -8.63 -0.36 -14.77
C SER A 31 -7.55 0.64 -14.35
N TRP A 32 -7.93 1.89 -14.08
CA TRP A 32 -7.02 2.92 -13.56
C TRP A 32 -6.49 2.56 -12.17
N LEU A 33 -7.37 2.06 -11.30
CA LEU A 33 -6.98 1.58 -9.98
C LEU A 33 -5.89 0.51 -10.10
N LYS A 34 -6.12 -0.53 -10.94
CA LYS A 34 -5.15 -1.61 -11.13
C LYS A 34 -3.81 -1.09 -11.67
N ALA A 35 -3.82 -0.19 -12.64
CA ALA A 35 -2.60 0.40 -13.17
C ALA A 35 -1.79 1.13 -12.09
N GLY A 36 -2.44 1.99 -11.30
CA GLY A 36 -1.79 2.74 -10.22
C GLY A 36 -1.23 1.84 -9.13
N VAL A 37 -2.01 0.88 -8.64
CA VAL A 37 -1.54 -0.01 -7.56
C VAL A 37 -0.48 -1.00 -8.02
N GLN A 38 -0.53 -1.49 -9.27
CA GLN A 38 0.52 -2.34 -9.81
C GLN A 38 1.85 -1.59 -9.93
N SER A 39 1.81 -0.32 -10.37
CA SER A 39 3.01 0.52 -10.41
C SER A 39 3.54 0.78 -9.00
N PHE A 40 2.67 1.16 -8.06
CA PHE A 40 3.05 1.47 -6.68
C PHE A 40 3.63 0.26 -5.93
N CYS A 41 3.10 -0.95 -6.14
CA CYS A 41 3.56 -2.18 -5.50
C CYS A 41 4.72 -2.87 -6.26
N GLY A 42 5.11 -2.35 -7.43
CA GLY A 42 6.22 -2.90 -8.21
C GLY A 42 7.57 -2.71 -7.52
N TYR A 43 8.57 -3.54 -7.85
CA TYR A 43 9.92 -3.47 -7.27
C TYR A 43 9.92 -3.39 -5.73
N ALA A 44 9.15 -4.25 -5.07
CA ALA A 44 8.91 -4.15 -3.62
C ALA A 44 8.78 -5.52 -2.94
N THR A 45 9.57 -6.51 -3.36
CA THR A 45 9.44 -7.89 -2.87
C THR A 45 10.18 -8.13 -1.56
N SER A 46 11.31 -7.46 -1.33
CA SER A 46 12.09 -7.64 -0.10
C SER A 46 12.90 -6.40 0.24
N VAL A 47 12.84 -5.98 1.50
CA VAL A 47 13.64 -4.85 2.03
C VAL A 47 15.16 -5.11 2.02
N ILE A 48 15.60 -6.31 1.63
CA ILE A 48 17.02 -6.64 1.43
C ILE A 48 17.60 -5.87 0.23
N GLY A 49 16.81 -5.67 -0.82
CA GLY A 49 17.26 -5.02 -2.06
C GLY A 49 16.27 -4.01 -2.64
N CYS A 50 15.02 -4.01 -2.19
CA CYS A 50 14.03 -2.99 -2.50
C CYS A 50 14.01 -1.92 -1.40
N ASP A 51 13.52 -0.72 -1.73
CA ASP A 51 13.29 0.40 -0.81
C ASP A 51 12.15 0.13 0.19
N ALA A 52 11.22 -0.77 -0.13
CA ALA A 52 10.15 -1.22 0.76
C ALA A 52 9.65 -2.63 0.37
N GLU A 53 8.92 -3.26 1.27
CA GLU A 53 8.04 -4.41 0.99
C GLU A 53 6.61 -3.91 0.82
N VAL A 54 6.02 -4.05 -0.37
CA VAL A 54 4.72 -3.42 -0.68
C VAL A 54 3.81 -4.40 -1.39
N GLY A 55 2.54 -4.44 -0.97
CA GLY A 55 1.55 -5.31 -1.58
C GLY A 55 0.12 -4.79 -1.42
N VAL A 56 -0.74 -5.19 -2.35
CA VAL A 56 -2.18 -4.97 -2.22
C VAL A 56 -2.70 -5.90 -1.14
N GLU A 57 -3.30 -5.35 -0.08
CA GLU A 57 -3.96 -6.10 0.98
C GLU A 57 -5.31 -6.62 0.50
N ARG A 58 -6.11 -5.73 -0.11
CA ARG A 58 -7.40 -6.08 -0.73
C ARG A 58 -7.88 -4.97 -1.65
N PHE A 59 -8.74 -5.33 -2.60
CA PHE A 59 -9.60 -4.36 -3.28
C PHE A 59 -10.78 -3.99 -2.38
N ILE A 60 -11.23 -2.74 -2.45
CA ILE A 60 -12.36 -2.21 -1.67
C ILE A 60 -13.47 -1.75 -2.61
N SER A 61 -14.71 -1.97 -2.21
CA SER A 61 -15.87 -1.51 -2.97
C SER A 61 -16.06 0.01 -2.84
N PRO A 62 -16.79 0.66 -3.79
CA PRO A 62 -17.13 2.07 -3.69
C PRO A 62 -17.81 2.46 -2.37
N ASP A 63 -18.66 1.58 -1.81
CA ASP A 63 -19.40 1.86 -0.56
C ASP A 63 -18.50 1.87 0.69
N GLU A 64 -17.32 1.26 0.61
CA GLU A 64 -16.32 1.24 1.68
C GLU A 64 -15.27 2.34 1.53
N SER A 65 -15.18 3.00 0.37
CA SER A 65 -14.11 3.94 0.09
C SER A 65 -14.44 5.36 0.56
N PRO A 66 -13.42 6.18 0.92
CA PRO A 66 -13.67 7.51 1.46
C PRO A 66 -14.37 8.49 0.51
N ASP A 67 -14.33 8.24 -0.81
CA ASP A 67 -14.85 9.13 -1.83
C ASP A 67 -15.88 8.47 -2.77
N GLY A 68 -16.37 7.28 -2.42
CA GLY A 68 -17.41 6.59 -3.19
C GLY A 68 -16.93 6.00 -4.52
N ARG A 69 -15.62 5.79 -4.69
CA ARG A 69 -15.03 5.22 -5.92
C ARG A 69 -14.38 3.85 -5.67
N PRO A 70 -14.18 3.03 -6.71
CA PRO A 70 -13.43 1.77 -6.57
C PRO A 70 -12.04 2.03 -5.98
N GLY A 71 -11.61 1.21 -5.03
CA GLY A 71 -10.32 1.40 -4.38
C GLY A 71 -9.57 0.12 -4.06
N ALA A 72 -8.38 0.30 -3.46
CA ALA A 72 -7.55 -0.75 -2.93
C ALA A 72 -6.88 -0.28 -1.62
N SER A 73 -6.79 -1.20 -0.66
CA SER A 73 -5.92 -1.08 0.50
C SER A 73 -4.56 -1.64 0.14
N ILE A 74 -3.51 -0.86 0.39
CA ILE A 74 -2.11 -1.22 0.14
C ILE A 74 -1.35 -1.16 1.46
N LEU A 75 -0.55 -2.17 1.73
CA LEU A 75 0.39 -2.18 2.84
C LEU A 75 1.80 -1.94 2.30
N ALA A 76 2.53 -1.04 2.97
CA ALA A 76 3.95 -0.80 2.73
C ALA A 76 4.71 -1.00 4.04
N PHE A 77 5.81 -1.75 3.98
CA PHE A 77 6.63 -2.12 5.11
C PHE A 77 8.08 -1.68 4.91
N ALA A 78 8.72 -1.24 5.99
CA ALA A 78 10.17 -1.02 6.06
C ALA A 78 10.70 -1.21 7.48
N PHE A 79 12.03 -1.24 7.66
CA PHE A 79 12.64 -1.40 8.98
C PHE A 79 12.41 -0.19 9.89
N THR A 80 12.43 1.03 9.34
CA THR A 80 12.25 2.27 10.10
C THR A 80 11.11 3.11 9.54
N THR A 81 10.57 3.99 10.36
CA THR A 81 9.53 4.94 9.96
C THR A 81 10.05 5.93 8.91
N ASP A 82 11.32 6.32 9.00
CA ASP A 82 11.93 7.26 8.06
C ASP A 82 12.08 6.63 6.66
N SER A 83 12.60 5.40 6.57
CA SER A 83 12.74 4.71 5.27
C SER A 83 11.37 4.41 4.67
N LEU A 84 10.39 4.06 5.51
CA LEU A 84 8.99 3.91 5.09
C LEU A 84 8.42 5.22 4.55
N ALA A 85 8.66 6.35 5.22
CA ALA A 85 8.19 7.66 4.78
C ALA A 85 8.76 8.05 3.41
N GLU A 86 10.05 7.80 3.19
CA GLU A 86 10.72 8.05 1.92
C GLU A 86 10.15 7.18 0.80
N ALA A 87 10.08 5.86 1.00
CA ALA A 87 9.54 4.93 0.01
C ALA A 87 8.09 5.25 -0.35
N VAL A 88 7.22 5.46 0.64
CA VAL A 88 5.80 5.75 0.41
C VAL A 88 5.60 7.08 -0.31
N ALA A 89 6.35 8.13 0.04
CA ALA A 89 6.26 9.42 -0.64
C ALA A 89 6.77 9.33 -2.08
N ASN A 90 7.93 8.72 -2.32
CA ASN A 90 8.49 8.56 -3.66
C ASN A 90 7.55 7.75 -4.56
N ARG A 91 7.05 6.60 -4.08
CA ARG A 91 6.10 5.76 -4.81
C ARG A 91 4.77 6.48 -5.05
N THR A 92 4.26 7.24 -4.09
CA THR A 92 3.02 8.02 -4.30
C THR A 92 3.22 9.07 -5.38
N GLY A 93 4.33 9.82 -5.33
CA GLY A 93 4.61 10.88 -6.31
C GLY A 93 4.92 10.38 -7.71
N GLN A 94 5.53 9.20 -7.85
CA GLN A 94 5.95 8.66 -9.15
C GLN A 94 5.00 7.62 -9.75
N CYS A 95 4.13 7.01 -8.94
CA CYS A 95 3.22 5.96 -9.38
C CYS A 95 1.74 6.32 -9.26
N LEU A 96 1.34 7.14 -8.27
CA LEU A 96 -0.07 7.47 -8.03
C LEU A 96 -0.42 8.87 -8.52
N LEU A 97 0.35 9.91 -8.13
CA LEU A 97 0.14 11.27 -8.63
C LEU A 97 0.16 11.34 -10.16
N THR A 98 0.96 10.50 -10.81
CA THR A 98 1.10 10.38 -12.26
C THR A 98 0.09 9.43 -12.90
N CYS A 99 -0.66 8.65 -12.10
CA CYS A 99 -1.68 7.74 -12.58
C CYS A 99 -3.04 8.45 -12.64
N PRO A 100 -3.74 8.39 -13.80
CA PRO A 100 -4.97 9.13 -13.99
C PRO A 100 -6.00 8.89 -12.91
N THR A 101 -6.62 9.98 -12.46
CA THR A 101 -7.77 9.99 -11.54
C THR A 101 -7.50 9.47 -10.13
N THR A 102 -6.28 9.08 -9.77
CA THR A 102 -6.08 8.46 -8.45
C THR A 102 -6.22 9.47 -7.31
N ALA A 103 -6.67 8.99 -6.14
CA ALA A 103 -6.59 9.72 -4.88
C ALA A 103 -6.08 8.81 -3.77
N VAL A 104 -5.39 9.40 -2.78
CA VAL A 104 -4.69 8.65 -1.74
C VAL A 104 -5.11 9.13 -0.35
N PHE A 105 -5.55 8.17 0.46
CA PHE A 105 -6.07 8.38 1.81
C PHE A 105 -5.28 7.54 2.83
N ASP A 106 -5.26 8.02 4.07
CA ASP A 106 -4.71 7.29 5.20
C ASP A 106 -5.63 6.12 5.61
N GLY A 107 -5.07 4.90 5.65
CA GLY A 107 -5.74 3.69 6.12
C GLY A 107 -5.52 3.38 7.61
N LEU A 108 -4.75 4.21 8.33
CA LEU A 108 -4.44 4.09 9.76
C LEU A 108 -4.69 5.41 10.52
N SER A 109 -5.87 6.00 10.34
CA SER A 109 -6.23 7.32 10.87
C SER A 109 -6.09 7.47 12.40
N GLN A 110 -6.22 6.36 13.14
CA GLN A 110 -6.09 6.30 14.60
C GLN A 110 -4.63 6.16 15.09
N SER A 111 -3.66 6.07 14.19
CA SER A 111 -2.25 5.93 14.57
C SER A 111 -1.67 7.22 15.17
N GLU A 112 -0.94 7.09 16.27
CA GLU A 112 -0.18 8.21 16.87
C GLU A 112 1.05 8.56 16.04
N GLU A 113 1.78 7.54 15.56
CA GLU A 113 2.93 7.72 14.68
C GLU A 113 2.44 7.96 13.24
N ARG A 114 2.98 8.99 12.59
CA ARG A 114 2.52 9.50 11.30
C ARG A 114 3.70 9.88 10.41
N ILE A 115 3.58 9.66 9.10
CA ILE A 115 4.53 10.12 8.08
C ILE A 115 3.93 11.25 7.23
N PRO A 116 4.74 12.26 6.83
CA PRO A 116 4.26 13.45 6.11
C PRO A 116 4.07 13.15 4.61
N LEU A 117 2.97 12.47 4.25
CA LEU A 117 2.68 12.06 2.88
C LEU A 117 2.31 13.24 1.99
N GLY A 118 1.07 13.74 2.10
CA GLY A 118 0.60 14.88 1.31
C GLY A 118 1.42 16.15 1.54
N GLN A 119 2.00 16.33 2.73
CA GLN A 119 2.93 17.44 3.00
C GLN A 119 4.14 17.47 2.07
N ARG A 120 4.65 16.29 1.65
CA ARG A 120 5.76 16.18 0.68
C ARG A 120 5.23 16.34 -0.74
N ILE A 121 4.14 15.65 -1.07
CA ILE A 121 3.60 15.61 -2.44
C ILE A 121 3.06 16.97 -2.90
N ARG A 122 2.47 17.76 -2.00
CA ARG A 122 1.79 19.02 -2.35
C ARG A 122 2.67 20.03 -3.08
N PHE A 123 3.97 20.01 -2.82
CA PHE A 123 4.92 20.95 -3.44
C PHE A 123 5.00 20.79 -4.96
N PHE A 124 4.55 19.65 -5.52
CA PHE A 124 4.38 19.48 -6.96
C PHE A 124 3.42 20.53 -7.57
N GLY A 125 2.48 21.05 -6.78
CA GLY A 125 1.54 22.09 -7.21
C GLY A 125 2.16 23.48 -7.34
N ASP A 126 3.43 23.68 -6.99
CA ASP A 126 4.20 24.93 -7.15
C ASP A 126 3.46 26.19 -6.64
N GLY A 127 2.82 26.08 -5.48
CA GLY A 127 2.07 27.17 -4.84
C GLY A 127 0.59 27.27 -5.26
N PHE A 128 0.14 26.45 -6.21
CA PHE A 128 -1.25 26.36 -6.63
C PHE A 128 -2.03 25.24 -5.92
N GLU A 129 -1.38 24.47 -5.03
CA GLU A 129 -2.07 23.46 -4.24
C GLU A 129 -3.11 24.08 -3.31
N LYS A 130 -4.24 23.40 -3.14
CA LYS A 130 -5.31 23.81 -2.22
C LYS A 130 -5.38 22.86 -1.05
N THR A 131 -5.57 23.39 0.15
CA THR A 131 -5.81 22.59 1.36
C THR A 131 -7.28 22.65 1.76
N LYS A 132 -7.80 21.54 2.27
CA LYS A 132 -9.11 21.49 2.93
C LYS A 132 -9.03 20.56 4.13
N VAL A 133 -9.65 20.95 5.23
CA VAL A 133 -9.88 20.06 6.37
C VAL A 133 -11.32 19.57 6.30
N PHE A 134 -11.52 18.26 6.35
CA PHE A 134 -12.81 17.60 6.38
C PHE A 134 -12.77 16.48 7.42
N ASP A 135 -13.73 16.50 8.35
CA ASP A 135 -13.80 15.53 9.45
C ASP A 135 -12.48 15.37 10.24
N GLY A 136 -11.83 16.50 10.55
CA GLY A 136 -10.54 16.52 11.26
C GLY A 136 -9.34 16.03 10.44
N ARG A 137 -9.52 15.61 9.19
CA ARG A 137 -8.48 15.15 8.28
C ARG A 137 -8.15 16.24 7.27
N ARG A 138 -6.86 16.53 7.06
CA ARG A 138 -6.41 17.50 6.07
C ARG A 138 -6.09 16.81 4.76
N TYR A 139 -6.57 17.40 3.68
CA TYR A 139 -6.32 16.98 2.31
C TYR A 139 -5.65 18.09 1.52
N TRP A 140 -4.85 17.68 0.55
CA TRP A 140 -4.25 18.52 -0.47
C TRP A 140 -4.83 18.16 -1.83
N ARG A 141 -5.23 19.17 -2.60
CA ARG A 141 -5.60 19.08 -4.00
C ARG A 141 -4.48 19.71 -4.80
N VAL A 142 -3.71 18.88 -5.49
CA VAL A 142 -2.53 19.27 -6.25
C VAL A 142 -2.92 19.40 -7.72
N PRO A 143 -2.81 20.58 -8.34
CA PRO A 143 -3.12 20.75 -9.76
C PRO A 143 -2.19 19.89 -10.62
N VAL A 144 -2.77 19.13 -11.54
CA VAL A 144 -2.07 18.25 -12.49
C VAL A 144 -2.78 18.30 -13.84
N MET A 145 -2.20 17.72 -14.89
CA MET A 145 -2.75 17.85 -16.25
C MET A 145 -4.15 17.25 -16.42
N ASP A 146 -4.48 16.18 -15.68
CA ASP A 146 -5.80 15.54 -15.70
C ASP A 146 -6.78 16.14 -14.68
N GLY A 147 -6.43 17.28 -14.06
CA GLY A 147 -7.26 18.03 -13.13
C GLY A 147 -6.57 18.23 -11.79
N GLU A 148 -6.90 17.41 -10.80
CA GLU A 148 -6.34 17.51 -9.46
C GLU A 148 -6.06 16.14 -8.86
N PHE A 149 -4.87 15.99 -8.29
CA PHE A 149 -4.51 14.85 -7.47
C PHE A 149 -4.84 15.13 -6.00
N LEU A 150 -5.71 14.30 -5.42
CA LEU A 150 -6.12 14.40 -4.02
C LEU A 150 -5.26 13.48 -3.15
N VAL A 151 -4.62 14.05 -2.14
CA VAL A 151 -3.80 13.29 -1.19
C VAL A 151 -3.99 13.79 0.24
N GLU A 152 -4.14 12.87 1.18
CA GLU A 152 -4.19 13.20 2.59
C GLU A 152 -2.84 13.67 3.14
N GLU A 153 -2.86 14.62 4.06
CA GLU A 153 -1.67 15.29 4.59
C GLU A 153 -0.65 14.31 5.18
N ASN A 154 -1.13 13.34 5.94
CA ASN A 154 -0.30 12.37 6.67
C ASN A 154 -0.84 10.96 6.46
N CYS A 155 0.02 9.96 6.62
CA CYS A 155 -0.37 8.56 6.69
C CYS A 155 0.09 7.97 8.04
N GLY A 156 -0.77 7.18 8.68
CA GLY A 156 -0.46 6.49 9.93
C GLY A 156 0.56 5.38 9.73
N VAL A 157 1.38 5.17 10.77
CA VAL A 157 2.39 4.11 10.84
C VAL A 157 2.20 3.28 12.10
N ALA A 158 2.12 1.97 11.94
CA ALA A 158 2.02 1.03 13.04
C ALA A 158 3.20 0.03 13.04
N LYS A 159 3.34 -0.68 14.17
CA LYS A 159 4.27 -1.82 14.28
C LYS A 159 3.65 -3.01 13.55
N GLY A 160 4.40 -3.60 12.63
CA GLY A 160 3.99 -4.75 11.82
C GLY A 160 4.93 -5.92 12.00
N VAL A 161 4.56 -7.03 11.36
CA VAL A 161 5.34 -8.26 11.30
C VAL A 161 5.59 -8.59 9.83
N GLY A 162 6.86 -8.79 9.46
CA GLY A 162 7.27 -9.25 8.13
C GLY A 162 7.98 -10.60 8.21
N GLY A 163 7.98 -11.36 7.12
CA GLY A 163 8.71 -12.63 7.02
C GLY A 163 7.96 -13.87 7.51
N GLY A 164 6.69 -13.75 7.92
CA GLY A 164 5.84 -14.94 8.12
C GLY A 164 5.75 -15.76 6.84
N ASN A 165 6.01 -17.07 6.92
CA ASN A 165 6.14 -17.91 5.74
C ASN A 165 5.69 -19.36 5.99
N VAL A 166 5.39 -20.06 4.89
CA VAL A 166 5.22 -21.50 4.82
C VAL A 166 5.93 -22.01 3.57
N VAL A 167 6.49 -23.22 3.62
CA VAL A 167 7.11 -23.87 2.46
C VAL A 167 6.17 -24.94 1.93
N ILE A 168 5.78 -24.81 0.66
CA ILE A 168 4.94 -25.79 -0.03
C ILE A 168 5.85 -26.75 -0.80
N GLN A 169 5.83 -28.03 -0.42
CA GLN A 169 6.54 -29.07 -1.13
C GLN A 169 5.55 -29.87 -2.00
N GLY A 170 5.81 -29.93 -3.30
CA GLY A 170 5.00 -30.67 -4.26
C GLY A 170 5.83 -31.71 -5.01
N ILE A 171 5.16 -32.73 -5.56
CA ILE A 171 5.79 -33.78 -6.37
C ILE A 171 6.18 -33.31 -7.79
N SER A 172 5.66 -32.16 -8.21
CA SER A 172 5.98 -31.50 -9.49
C SER A 172 5.87 -29.99 -9.34
N LEU A 173 6.48 -29.27 -10.29
CA LEU A 173 6.40 -27.81 -10.35
C LEU A 173 4.95 -27.33 -10.47
N GLU A 174 4.16 -27.97 -11.33
CA GLU A 174 2.77 -27.63 -11.59
C GLU A 174 1.91 -27.80 -10.32
N ALA A 175 2.10 -28.91 -9.60
CA ALA A 175 1.39 -29.17 -8.35
C ALA A 175 1.73 -28.14 -7.26
N ALA A 176 3.01 -27.78 -7.12
CA ALA A 176 3.47 -26.78 -6.17
C ALA A 176 2.93 -25.38 -6.51
N LEU A 177 3.05 -24.94 -7.77
CA LEU A 177 2.57 -23.63 -8.21
C LEU A 177 1.04 -23.51 -8.13
N ALA A 178 0.30 -24.56 -8.50
CA ALA A 178 -1.15 -24.56 -8.38
C ALA A 178 -1.60 -24.45 -6.91
N SER A 179 -0.84 -25.04 -5.98
CA SER A 179 -1.10 -24.94 -4.55
C SER A 179 -0.76 -23.55 -4.02
N ALA A 180 0.39 -22.99 -4.38
CA ALA A 180 0.80 -21.64 -4.01
C ALA A 180 -0.18 -20.56 -4.52
N LYS A 181 -0.77 -20.74 -5.71
CA LYS A 181 -1.76 -19.82 -6.28
C LYS A 181 -3.12 -19.83 -5.58
N ARG A 182 -3.46 -20.93 -4.89
CA ARG A 182 -4.73 -21.06 -4.15
C ARG A 182 -4.62 -20.57 -2.70
N ALA A 183 -3.42 -20.61 -2.14
CA ALA A 183 -3.11 -20.06 -0.82
C ALA A 183 -3.28 -18.53 -0.84
#